data_AF-A0A9E3PK79-F1
#
_entry.id   AF-A0A9E3PK79-F1
#
_cell.length_a   1.000
_cell.length_b   1.000
_cell.length_c   1.000
_cell.angle_alpha   90.00
_cell.angle_beta   90.00
_cell.angle_gamma   90.00
#
_symmetry.space_group_name_H-M   'P 1'
#
loop_
_entity.id
_entity.type
_entity.pdbx_description
1 polymer ?
#
loop_
_entity_poly.entity_id
_entity_poly.type
_entity_poly.pdbx_seq_one_letter_code
_entity_poly.pdbx_strand_id
1 'polypeptide(L)'
;MTVSIRMCGEITAAVYEVPYEQLLNDQRQMALVEARHAAFWAAKRFTHRSLPAIGRVFRRDHTSVLHGARRIERLRQEDPSVAARLALIEAGIKATETTMVRENLVFHRDIDPVEVAQVVLSSKVRAVTVSLDEVIVLARAVEAYEARISRPPPELSALVREFVDTTDAINRKPVDHERRTLIERQKTLFADLKSMSAARDDAKGEMSHAE
;
A
#
# COMPACT_ATOMS: atom_id res chain seq x y z
N MET A 1 14.39 -11.32 0.81
CA MET A 1 13.54 -10.40 0.05
C MET A 1 12.11 -10.57 0.53
N THR A 2 11.50 -9.49 0.98
CA THR A 2 10.24 -9.46 1.75
C THR A 2 9.03 -9.00 0.94
N VAL A 3 9.22 -8.53 -0.30
CA VAL A 3 8.18 -7.88 -1.10
C VAL A 3 7.29 -8.90 -1.82
N SER A 4 5.98 -8.67 -1.84
CA SER A 4 5.01 -9.55 -2.49
C SER A 4 4.76 -9.20 -3.97
N ILE A 5 4.23 -10.15 -4.76
CA ILE A 5 3.89 -9.91 -6.19
C ILE A 5 2.90 -8.76 -6.32
N ARG A 6 1.91 -8.72 -5.44
CA ARG A 6 0.88 -7.68 -5.43
C ARG A 6 1.50 -6.31 -5.19
N MET A 7 2.39 -6.21 -4.21
CA MET A 7 3.10 -4.97 -3.90
C MET A 7 3.94 -4.46 -5.08
N CYS A 8 4.65 -5.34 -5.79
CA CYS A 8 5.33 -4.97 -7.05
C CYS A 8 4.34 -4.39 -8.08
N GLY A 9 3.16 -4.99 -8.19
CA GLY A 9 2.12 -4.51 -9.10
C GLY A 9 1.50 -3.19 -8.67
N GLU A 10 1.25 -2.97 -7.38
CA GLU A 10 0.71 -1.71 -6.84
C GLU A 10 1.70 -0.54 -7.02
N ILE A 11 2.99 -0.76 -6.74
CA ILE A 11 4.04 0.24 -7.00
C ILE A 11 4.13 0.54 -8.50
N THR A 12 4.06 -0.49 -9.34
CA THR A 12 4.05 -0.30 -10.81
C THR A 12 2.82 0.50 -11.25
N ALA A 13 1.65 0.19 -10.72
CA ALA A 13 0.39 0.86 -11.04
C ALA A 13 0.47 2.35 -10.70
N ALA A 14 1.05 2.70 -9.54
CA ALA A 14 1.28 4.08 -9.13
C ALA A 14 2.22 4.82 -10.10
N VAL A 15 3.34 4.22 -10.50
CA VAL A 15 4.30 4.84 -11.44
C VAL A 15 3.71 5.07 -12.84
N TYR A 16 2.81 4.19 -13.27
CA TYR A 16 2.13 4.30 -14.57
C TYR A 16 0.80 5.04 -14.50
N GLU A 17 0.40 5.55 -13.32
CA GLU A 17 -0.86 6.25 -13.08
C GLU A 17 -2.10 5.46 -13.54
N VAL A 18 -2.08 4.14 -13.36
CA VAL A 18 -3.20 3.25 -13.69
C VAL A 18 -3.74 2.58 -12.42
N PRO A 19 -5.04 2.27 -12.34
CA PRO A 19 -5.55 1.42 -11.27
C PRO A 19 -4.91 0.03 -11.32
N TYR A 20 -4.58 -0.54 -10.16
CA TYR A 20 -3.99 -1.89 -10.06
C TYR A 20 -4.87 -2.95 -10.74
N GLU A 21 -6.19 -2.82 -10.65
CA GLU A 21 -7.16 -3.70 -11.28
C GLU A 21 -7.02 -3.74 -12.80
N GLN A 22 -6.53 -2.64 -13.41
CA GLN A 22 -6.28 -2.62 -14.85
C GLN A 22 -5.06 -3.45 -15.24
N LEU A 23 -4.08 -3.62 -14.36
CA LEU A 23 -2.97 -4.55 -14.61
C LEU A 23 -3.45 -6.01 -14.65
N LEU A 24 -4.57 -6.33 -13.98
CA LEU A 24 -5.15 -7.68 -13.91
C LEU A 24 -6.12 -7.98 -15.06
N ASN A 25 -6.63 -6.97 -15.75
CA ASN A 25 -7.62 -7.13 -16.81
C ASN A 25 -7.00 -7.51 -18.17
N ASP A 26 -7.84 -7.88 -19.14
CA ASP A 26 -7.47 -8.31 -20.51
C ASP A 26 -7.30 -7.18 -21.53
N GLN A 27 -7.27 -5.92 -21.08
CA GLN A 27 -7.11 -4.77 -21.97
C GLN A 27 -5.69 -4.76 -22.56
N ARG A 28 -5.64 -4.58 -23.89
CA ARG A 28 -4.40 -4.64 -24.70
C ARG A 28 -3.93 -3.29 -25.20
N GLN A 29 -4.38 -2.20 -24.59
CA GLN A 29 -3.88 -0.86 -24.88
C GLN A 29 -2.37 -0.82 -24.61
N MET A 30 -1.60 -0.22 -25.50
CA MET A 30 -0.14 -0.31 -25.50
C MET A 30 0.49 0.17 -24.17
N ALA A 31 0.01 1.30 -23.65
CA ALA A 31 0.46 1.86 -22.37
C ALA A 31 0.20 0.89 -21.20
N LEU A 32 -0.98 0.28 -21.15
CA LEU A 32 -1.33 -0.68 -20.11
C LEU A 32 -0.58 -2.01 -20.23
N VAL A 33 -0.31 -2.45 -21.46
CA VAL A 33 0.52 -3.63 -21.72
C VAL A 33 1.95 -3.40 -21.25
N GLU A 34 2.51 -2.21 -21.50
CA GLU A 34 3.83 -1.82 -20.97
C GLU A 34 3.84 -1.82 -19.44
N ALA A 35 2.86 -1.17 -18.80
CA ALA A 35 2.73 -1.15 -17.34
C ALA A 35 2.65 -2.57 -16.76
N ARG A 36 1.87 -3.46 -17.40
CA ARG A 36 1.75 -4.86 -16.98
C ARG A 36 3.06 -5.64 -17.17
N HIS A 37 3.79 -5.40 -18.25
CA HIS A 37 5.10 -6.01 -18.46
C HIS A 37 6.14 -5.51 -17.44
N ALA A 38 6.11 -4.23 -17.08
CA ALA A 38 6.92 -3.68 -16.00
C ALA A 38 6.59 -4.35 -14.66
N ALA A 39 5.31 -4.61 -14.38
CA ALA A 39 4.89 -5.32 -13.17
C ALA A 39 5.41 -6.77 -13.15
N PHE A 40 5.40 -7.48 -14.29
CA PHE A 40 5.99 -8.82 -14.39
C PHE A 40 7.50 -8.82 -14.14
N TRP A 41 8.20 -7.83 -14.72
CA TRP A 41 9.63 -7.65 -14.50
C TRP A 41 9.95 -7.39 -13.04
N ALA A 42 9.21 -6.49 -12.40
CA ALA A 42 9.38 -6.16 -10.99
C ALA A 42 9.14 -7.40 -10.12
N ALA A 43 8.01 -8.10 -10.32
CA ALA A 43 7.70 -9.33 -9.59
C ALA A 43 8.78 -10.41 -9.78
N LYS A 44 9.28 -10.59 -11.01
CA LYS A 44 10.33 -11.58 -11.29
C LYS A 44 11.68 -11.20 -10.67
N ARG A 45 11.99 -9.90 -10.57
CA ARG A 45 13.29 -9.39 -10.10
C ARG A 45 13.37 -9.29 -8.58
N PHE A 46 12.29 -8.85 -7.94
CA PHE A 46 12.29 -8.47 -6.52
C PHE A 46 11.56 -9.46 -5.62
N THR A 47 10.97 -10.52 -6.20
CA THR A 47 10.37 -11.62 -5.44
C THR A 47 11.04 -12.94 -5.78
N HIS A 48 10.95 -13.92 -4.88
CA HIS A 48 11.43 -15.30 -5.12
C HIS A 48 10.36 -16.20 -5.76
N ARG A 49 9.29 -15.61 -6.30
CA ARG A 49 8.13 -16.37 -6.79
C ARG A 49 8.38 -16.96 -8.17
N SER A 50 7.86 -18.16 -8.37
CA SER A 50 7.92 -18.83 -9.66
C SER A 50 7.07 -18.11 -10.72
N LEU A 51 7.41 -18.26 -12.00
CA LEU A 51 6.62 -17.68 -13.11
C LEU A 51 5.15 -18.11 -13.09
N PRO A 52 4.80 -19.38 -12.76
CA PRO A 52 3.40 -19.77 -12.55
C PRO A 52 2.72 -19.04 -11.39
N ALA A 53 3.42 -18.79 -10.27
CA ALA A 53 2.86 -18.04 -9.15
C ALA A 53 2.58 -16.58 -9.54
N ILE A 54 3.53 -15.93 -10.22
CA ILE A 54 3.34 -14.57 -10.77
C ILE A 54 2.17 -14.55 -11.76
N GLY A 55 2.10 -15.53 -12.66
CA GLY A 55 1.01 -15.68 -13.63
C GLY A 55 -0.37 -15.82 -12.98
N ARG A 56 -0.49 -16.60 -11.90
CA ARG A 56 -1.76 -16.73 -11.14
C ARG A 56 -2.25 -15.38 -10.61
N VAL A 57 -1.36 -14.59 -9.99
CA VAL A 57 -1.71 -13.27 -9.44
C VAL A 57 -2.18 -12.32 -10.55
N PHE A 58 -1.45 -12.25 -11.66
CA PHE A 58 -1.79 -11.37 -12.78
C PHE A 58 -2.83 -11.94 -13.75
N ARG A 59 -3.37 -13.14 -13.49
CA ARG A 59 -4.32 -13.86 -14.37
C ARG A 59 -3.78 -14.07 -15.79
N ARG A 60 -2.52 -14.49 -15.88
CA ARG A 60 -1.78 -14.69 -17.14
C ARG A 60 -1.07 -16.03 -17.16
N ASP A 61 -0.90 -16.54 -18.38
CA ASP A 61 -0.02 -17.68 -18.57
C ASP A 61 1.44 -17.31 -18.22
N HIS A 62 2.14 -18.24 -17.60
CA HIS A 62 3.52 -18.07 -17.15
C HIS A 62 4.50 -17.73 -18.30
N THR A 63 4.21 -18.18 -19.54
CA THR A 63 4.99 -17.81 -20.72
C THR A 63 4.78 -16.34 -21.09
N SER A 64 3.57 -15.80 -20.88
CA SER A 64 3.28 -14.37 -21.09
C SER A 64 4.01 -13.50 -20.08
N VAL A 65 4.09 -13.95 -18.82
CA VAL A 65 4.89 -13.29 -17.77
C VAL A 65 6.37 -13.24 -18.19
N LEU A 66 6.92 -14.38 -18.60
CA LEU A 66 8.32 -14.47 -19.05
C LEU A 66 8.59 -13.56 -20.26
N HIS A 67 7.69 -13.58 -21.25
CA HIS A 67 7.80 -12.77 -22.45
C HIS A 67 7.76 -11.27 -22.12
N GLY A 68 6.78 -10.84 -21.32
CA GLY A 68 6.64 -9.44 -20.91
C GLY A 68 7.85 -8.93 -20.12
N ALA A 69 8.33 -9.71 -19.15
CA ALA A 69 9.51 -9.37 -18.37
C ALA A 69 10.78 -9.23 -19.22
N ARG A 70 10.97 -10.08 -20.24
CA ARG A 70 12.08 -9.95 -21.20
C ARG A 70 11.91 -8.73 -22.11
N ARG A 71 10.69 -8.46 -22.57
CA ARG A 71 10.40 -7.34 -23.47
C ARG A 71 10.71 -6.01 -22.79
N ILE A 72 10.32 -5.82 -21.53
CA ILE A 72 10.56 -4.58 -20.81
C ILE A 72 12.03 -4.39 -20.45
N GLU A 73 12.78 -5.47 -20.17
CA GLU A 73 14.24 -5.39 -19.97
C GLU A 73 14.95 -4.92 -21.25
N ARG A 74 14.49 -5.37 -22.42
CA ARG A 74 14.98 -4.84 -23.70
C ARG A 74 14.60 -3.37 -23.89
N LEU A 75 13.35 -3.01 -23.62
CA LEU A 75 12.89 -1.61 -23.71
C LEU A 75 13.67 -0.68 -22.78
N ARG A 76 14.07 -1.15 -21.59
CA ARG A 76 14.91 -0.39 -20.66
C ARG A 76 16.21 0.08 -21.31
N GLN A 77 16.76 -0.68 -22.25
CA GLN A 77 17.99 -0.35 -22.97
C GLN A 77 17.75 0.54 -24.19
N GLU A 78 16.55 0.45 -24.78
CA GLU A 78 16.17 1.13 -26.02
C GLU A 78 15.52 2.50 -25.76
N ASP A 79 14.79 2.67 -24.65
CA ASP A 79 13.96 3.83 -24.34
C ASP A 79 14.28 4.40 -22.94
N PRO A 80 14.88 5.61 -22.86
CA PRO A 80 15.16 6.29 -21.60
C PRO A 80 13.92 6.53 -20.72
N SER A 81 12.74 6.71 -21.33
CA SER A 81 11.48 6.92 -20.60
C SER A 81 11.06 5.66 -19.84
N VAL A 82 11.19 4.49 -20.48
CA VAL A 82 10.97 3.20 -19.83
C VAL A 82 12.01 2.97 -18.74
N ALA A 83 13.28 3.27 -19.02
CA ALA A 83 14.35 3.15 -18.03
C ALA A 83 14.09 3.97 -16.76
N ALA A 84 13.62 5.21 -16.92
CA ALA A 84 13.26 6.08 -15.80
C ALA A 84 12.08 5.50 -14.99
N ARG A 85 11.02 5.03 -15.65
CA ARG A 85 9.88 4.38 -14.95
C ARG A 85 10.32 3.14 -14.17
N LEU A 86 11.14 2.27 -14.75
CA LEU A 86 11.64 1.08 -14.05
C LEU A 86 12.54 1.43 -12.86
N ALA A 87 13.32 2.51 -12.95
CA ALA A 87 14.13 3.00 -11.84
C ALA A 87 13.26 3.50 -10.66
N LEU A 88 12.15 4.20 -10.94
CA LEU A 88 11.18 4.61 -9.93
C LEU A 88 10.54 3.39 -9.24
N ILE A 89 10.17 2.36 -10.02
CA ILE A 89 9.62 1.11 -9.47
C ILE A 89 10.65 0.42 -8.56
N GLU A 90 11.90 0.31 -9.00
CA GLU A 90 12.98 -0.28 -8.21
C GLU A 90 13.23 0.49 -6.90
N ALA A 91 13.19 1.83 -6.94
CA ALA A 91 13.34 2.67 -5.76
C ALA A 91 12.17 2.48 -4.76
N GLY A 92 10.92 2.50 -5.24
CA GLY A 92 9.75 2.29 -4.37
C GLY A 92 9.73 0.91 -3.72
N ILE A 93 10.18 -0.12 -4.43
CA ILE A 93 10.31 -1.48 -3.88
C ILE A 93 11.35 -1.53 -2.75
N LYS A 94 12.52 -0.90 -2.94
CA LYS A 94 13.58 -0.85 -1.93
C LYS A 94 13.14 -0.11 -0.65
N ALA A 95 12.49 1.04 -0.80
CA ALA A 95 11.95 1.80 0.33
C ALA A 95 10.92 0.99 1.13
N THR A 96 10.09 0.23 0.42
CA THR A 96 9.12 -0.64 1.06
C THR A 96 9.79 -1.82 1.77
N GLU A 97 10.79 -2.46 1.15
CA GLU A 97 11.56 -3.55 1.75
C GLU A 97 12.21 -3.11 3.07
N THR A 98 12.82 -1.92 3.11
CA THR A 98 13.46 -1.42 4.33
C THR A 98 12.46 -1.11 5.42
N THR A 99 11.31 -0.51 5.08
CA THR A 99 10.20 -0.33 6.03
C THR A 99 9.74 -1.67 6.60
N MET A 100 9.59 -2.70 5.76
CA MET A 100 9.15 -4.03 6.21
C MET A 100 10.16 -4.69 7.14
N VAL A 101 11.46 -4.55 6.86
CA VAL A 101 12.52 -5.07 7.74
C VAL A 101 12.50 -4.35 9.08
N ARG A 102 12.36 -3.01 9.08
CA ARG A 102 12.31 -2.20 10.30
C ARG A 102 11.15 -2.60 11.22
N GLU A 103 10.00 -2.90 10.63
CA GLU A 103 8.80 -3.32 11.35
C GLU A 103 8.74 -4.84 11.59
N ASN A 104 9.84 -5.57 11.34
CA ASN A 104 9.94 -7.03 11.53
C ASN A 104 8.87 -7.84 10.74
N LEU A 105 8.43 -7.30 9.60
CA LEU A 105 7.47 -7.91 8.67
C LEU A 105 8.16 -8.78 7.61
N VAL A 106 9.17 -9.52 8.02
CA VAL A 106 9.89 -10.44 7.12
C VAL A 106 9.03 -11.66 6.87
N PHE A 107 8.42 -11.73 5.68
CA PHE A 107 7.64 -12.88 5.27
C PHE A 107 8.53 -14.06 4.89
N HIS A 108 8.12 -15.28 5.25
CA HIS A 108 8.69 -16.47 4.59
C HIS A 108 8.45 -16.30 3.08
N ARG A 109 9.45 -16.65 2.26
CA ARG A 109 9.60 -16.23 0.84
C ARG A 109 8.38 -16.48 -0.06
N ASP A 110 7.44 -17.28 0.42
CA ASP A 110 6.24 -17.70 -0.29
C ASP A 110 4.90 -17.34 0.37
N ILE A 111 4.86 -16.49 1.39
CA ILE A 111 3.64 -16.16 2.13
C ILE A 111 3.33 -14.67 2.00
N ASP A 112 2.13 -14.33 1.53
CA ASP A 112 1.59 -12.96 1.56
C ASP A 112 0.48 -12.92 2.63
N PRO A 113 0.61 -12.12 3.71
CA PRO A 113 -0.41 -12.08 4.77
C PRO A 113 -1.77 -11.60 4.27
N VAL A 114 -1.83 -10.79 3.22
CA VAL A 114 -3.08 -10.34 2.62
C VAL A 114 -3.76 -11.49 1.88
N GLU A 115 -2.98 -12.27 1.12
CA GLU A 115 -3.49 -13.48 0.47
C GLU A 115 -4.02 -14.48 1.51
N VAL A 116 -3.25 -14.72 2.59
CA VAL A 116 -3.67 -15.58 3.71
C VAL A 116 -4.97 -15.05 4.34
N ALA A 117 -5.05 -13.77 4.66
CA ALA A 117 -6.26 -13.16 5.23
C ALA A 117 -7.47 -13.30 4.30
N GLN A 118 -7.29 -13.08 3.00
CA GLN A 118 -8.37 -13.22 2.01
C GLN A 118 -8.85 -14.67 1.89
N VAL A 119 -7.93 -15.64 1.88
CA VAL A 119 -8.26 -17.06 1.87
C VAL A 119 -9.07 -17.43 3.13
N VAL A 120 -8.61 -16.99 4.30
CA VAL A 120 -9.32 -17.23 5.57
C VAL A 120 -10.73 -16.61 5.53
N LEU A 121 -10.85 -15.33 5.14
CA LEU A 121 -12.13 -14.61 5.14
C LEU A 121 -13.13 -15.11 4.07
N SER A 122 -12.64 -15.62 2.94
CA SER A 122 -13.49 -16.15 1.86
C SER A 122 -13.96 -17.59 2.11
N SER A 123 -13.37 -18.28 3.09
CA SER A 123 -13.68 -19.68 3.36
C SER A 123 -15.01 -19.85 4.11
N LYS A 124 -15.97 -20.53 3.49
CA LYS A 124 -17.24 -20.90 4.12
C LYS A 124 -17.05 -22.12 5.03
N VAL A 125 -16.64 -21.90 6.28
CA VAL A 125 -16.73 -22.85 7.42
C VAL A 125 -15.96 -24.19 7.27
N ARG A 126 -15.30 -24.47 6.14
CA ARG A 126 -14.37 -25.62 6.03
C ARG A 126 -13.05 -25.28 6.69
N ALA A 127 -12.45 -26.26 7.35
CA ALA A 127 -11.08 -26.17 7.88
C ALA A 127 -10.13 -25.81 6.73
N VAL A 128 -9.70 -24.55 6.68
CA VAL A 128 -8.58 -24.14 5.84
C VAL A 128 -7.33 -24.64 6.54
N THR A 129 -6.54 -25.47 5.86
CA THR A 129 -5.21 -25.82 6.34
C THR A 129 -4.29 -24.64 6.11
N VAL A 130 -4.08 -23.85 7.16
CA VAL A 130 -3.09 -22.77 7.19
C VAL A 130 -1.89 -23.28 7.98
N SER A 131 -0.70 -23.18 7.40
CA SER A 131 0.55 -23.53 8.05
C SER A 131 0.87 -22.56 9.20
N LEU A 132 1.69 -23.01 10.16
CA LEU A 132 2.12 -22.17 11.28
C LEU A 132 2.83 -20.89 10.80
N ASP A 133 3.63 -20.99 9.73
CA ASP A 133 4.32 -19.85 9.14
C ASP A 133 3.35 -18.80 8.58
N GLU A 134 2.24 -19.23 7.97
CA GLU A 134 1.20 -18.34 7.46
C GLU A 134 0.48 -17.59 8.60
N VAL A 135 0.23 -18.28 9.72
CA VAL A 135 -0.37 -17.68 10.92
C VAL A 135 0.57 -16.65 11.57
N ILE A 136 1.86 -16.99 11.74
CA ILE A 136 2.85 -16.09 12.34
C ILE A 136 3.01 -14.82 11.50
N VAL A 137 3.08 -14.96 10.18
CA VAL A 137 3.20 -13.84 9.25
C VAL A 137 1.98 -12.91 9.32
N LEU A 138 0.77 -13.48 9.35
CA LEU A 138 -0.46 -12.69 9.51
C LEU A 138 -0.48 -11.95 10.86
N ALA A 139 -0.10 -12.62 11.96
CA ALA A 139 -0.07 -12.02 13.29
C ALA A 139 0.89 -10.82 13.36
N ARG A 140 2.11 -10.95 12.83
CA ARG A 140 3.08 -9.84 12.76
C ARG A 140 2.56 -8.65 11.95
N ALA A 141 1.89 -8.93 10.82
CA ALA A 141 1.28 -7.89 10.00
C ALA A 141 0.21 -7.10 10.77
N VAL A 142 -0.60 -7.79 11.60
CA VAL A 142 -1.59 -7.16 12.47
C VAL A 142 -0.92 -6.32 13.57
N GLU A 143 0.12 -6.82 14.23
CA GLU A 143 0.85 -6.06 15.26
C GLU A 143 1.48 -4.78 14.70
N ALA A 144 2.10 -4.85 13.51
CA ALA A 144 2.67 -3.65 12.88
C ALA A 144 1.58 -2.65 12.45
N TYR A 145 0.42 -3.13 12.00
CA TYR A 145 -0.73 -2.28 11.71
C TYR A 145 -1.25 -1.59 12.98
N GLU A 146 -1.40 -2.33 14.07
CA GLU A 146 -1.79 -1.80 15.38
C GLU A 146 -0.79 -0.74 15.87
N ALA A 147 0.52 -0.98 15.77
CA ALA A 147 1.54 -0.01 16.15
C ALA A 147 1.39 1.35 15.42
N ARG A 148 0.90 1.33 14.16
CA ARG A 148 0.65 2.54 13.36
C ARG A 148 -0.64 3.28 13.74
N ILE A 149 -1.63 2.57 14.28
CA ILE A 149 -2.92 3.14 14.70
C ILE A 149 -2.91 3.56 16.17
N SER A 150 -2.33 2.74 17.05
CA SER A 150 -2.30 2.93 18.51
C SER A 150 -1.31 4.00 18.97
N ARG A 151 -0.41 4.47 18.09
CA ARG A 151 0.42 5.66 18.32
C ARG A 151 0.06 6.77 17.34
N PRO A 152 -1.15 7.38 17.44
CA PRO A 152 -1.39 8.63 16.75
C PRO A 152 -0.42 9.69 17.29
N PRO A 153 0.07 10.63 16.46
CA PRO A 153 0.94 11.70 16.91
C PRO A 153 0.38 12.36 18.18
N PRO A 154 1.21 12.67 19.20
CA PRO A 154 0.74 13.31 20.42
C PRO A 154 -0.09 14.57 20.14
N GLU A 155 0.25 15.31 19.07
CA GLU A 155 -0.50 16.48 18.62
C GLU A 155 -1.93 16.12 18.16
N LEU A 156 -2.11 15.03 17.40
CA LEU A 156 -3.42 14.57 16.94
C LEU A 156 -4.31 14.15 18.11
N SER A 157 -3.72 13.49 19.11
CA SER A 157 -4.43 13.07 20.32
C SER A 157 -4.88 14.25 21.19
N ALA A 158 -4.15 15.37 21.17
CA ALA A 158 -4.52 16.60 21.85
C ALA A 158 -5.62 17.33 21.07
N LEU A 159 -5.49 17.42 19.74
CA LEU A 159 -6.43 18.12 18.87
C LEU A 159 -7.81 17.45 18.81
N VAL A 160 -7.85 16.11 18.77
CA VAL A 160 -9.11 15.34 18.84
C VAL A 160 -9.79 15.56 20.20
N ARG A 161 -9.04 15.57 21.31
CA ARG A 161 -9.60 15.86 22.64
C ARG A 161 -10.17 17.27 22.71
N GLU A 162 -9.43 18.27 22.26
CA GLU A 162 -9.87 19.67 22.25
C GLU A 162 -11.12 19.88 21.36
N PHE A 163 -11.20 19.17 20.23
CA PHE A 163 -12.37 19.20 19.35
C PHE A 163 -13.62 18.63 20.02
N VAL A 164 -13.49 17.49 20.72
CA VAL A 164 -14.59 16.88 21.49
C VAL A 164 -15.04 17.81 22.61
N ASP A 165 -14.10 18.37 23.39
CA ASP A 165 -14.39 19.28 24.50
C ASP A 165 -15.09 20.57 24.00
N THR A 166 -14.66 21.11 22.85
CA THR A 166 -15.27 22.29 22.23
C THR A 166 -16.69 21.98 21.75
N THR A 167 -16.90 20.80 21.16
CA THR A 167 -18.23 20.34 20.70
C THR A 167 -19.20 20.19 21.87
N ASP A 168 -18.75 19.60 22.97
CA ASP A 168 -19.53 19.47 24.19
C ASP A 168 -19.87 20.83 24.83
N ALA A 169 -18.94 21.79 24.78
CA ALA A 169 -19.17 23.15 25.27
C ALA A 169 -20.21 23.91 24.43
N ILE A 170 -20.22 23.73 23.10
CA ILE A 170 -21.23 24.30 22.19
C ILE A 170 -22.62 23.75 22.51
N ASN A 171 -22.71 22.45 22.78
CA ASN A 171 -23.98 21.77 23.04
C ASN A 171 -24.59 22.15 24.41
N ARG A 172 -23.77 22.61 25.37
CA ARG A 172 -24.21 22.97 26.73
C ARG A 172 -24.55 24.45 26.92
N LYS A 173 -24.18 25.35 26.00
CA LYS A 173 -24.37 26.82 26.15
C LYS A 173 -25.54 27.38 25.30
N PRO A 174 -26.35 28.33 25.84
CA PRO A 174 -27.35 29.07 25.06
C PRO A 174 -26.71 29.90 23.93
N VAL A 175 -27.49 30.30 22.92
CA VAL A 175 -27.00 30.94 21.68
C VAL A 175 -26.56 32.39 21.94
N ASP A 176 -25.40 32.55 22.56
CA ASP A 176 -24.77 33.84 22.86
C ASP A 176 -23.41 34.01 22.13
N HIS A 177 -22.75 35.16 22.30
CA HIS A 177 -21.46 35.48 21.66
C HIS A 177 -20.39 34.40 21.90
N GLU A 178 -20.33 33.82 23.10
CA GLU A 178 -19.42 32.72 23.44
C GLU A 178 -19.66 31.44 22.62
N ARG A 179 -20.91 31.14 22.28
CA ARG A 179 -21.23 29.97 21.46
C ARG A 179 -20.74 30.16 20.03
N ARG A 180 -20.78 31.39 19.50
CA ARG A 180 -20.23 31.72 18.17
C ARG A 180 -18.71 31.57 18.14
N THR A 181 -18.01 32.01 19.18
CA THR A 181 -16.55 31.83 19.28
C THR A 181 -16.15 30.35 19.38
N LEU A 182 -16.92 29.53 20.10
CA LEU A 182 -16.67 28.09 20.16
C LEU A 182 -16.94 27.39 18.83
N ILE A 183 -17.99 27.78 18.09
CA ILE A 183 -18.27 27.27 16.73
C ILE A 183 -17.13 27.61 15.77
N GLU A 184 -16.61 28.84 15.80
CA GLU A 184 -15.45 29.21 14.98
C GLU A 184 -14.19 28.43 15.40
N ARG A 185 -13.96 28.24 16.71
CA ARG A 185 -12.86 27.40 17.21
C ARG A 185 -13.01 25.95 16.76
N GLN A 186 -14.22 25.38 16.81
CA GLN A 186 -14.52 24.03 16.33
C GLN A 186 -14.24 23.89 14.82
N LYS A 187 -14.61 24.89 14.01
CA LYS A 187 -14.29 24.91 12.57
C LYS A 187 -12.78 24.95 12.32
N THR A 188 -12.04 25.75 13.07
CA THR A 188 -10.57 25.79 12.98
C THR A 188 -9.97 24.44 13.37
N LEU A 189 -10.37 23.85 14.51
CA LEU A 189 -9.90 22.54 14.94
C LEU A 189 -10.26 21.44 13.93
N PHE A 190 -11.43 21.51 13.29
CA PHE A 190 -11.81 20.57 12.23
C PHE A 190 -10.95 20.74 10.98
N ALA A 191 -10.64 21.98 10.58
CA ALA A 191 -9.74 22.28 9.48
C ALA A 191 -8.31 21.80 9.76
N ASP A 192 -7.83 21.97 10.99
CA ASP A 192 -6.54 21.49 11.46
C ASP A 192 -6.49 19.95 11.52
N LEU A 193 -7.55 19.29 11.99
CA LEU A 193 -7.66 17.82 11.91
C LEU A 193 -7.65 17.32 10.47
N LYS A 194 -8.34 18.01 9.57
CA LYS A 194 -8.42 17.65 8.15
C LYS A 194 -7.09 17.90 7.44
N SER A 195 -6.38 18.97 7.76
CA SER A 195 -5.05 19.26 7.22
C SER A 195 -3.99 18.30 7.77
N MET A 196 -4.07 17.90 9.05
CA MET A 196 -3.20 16.87 9.62
C MET A 196 -3.48 15.48 9.06
N SER A 197 -4.75 15.15 8.76
CA SER A 197 -5.12 13.93 8.06
C SER A 197 -4.57 13.92 6.63
N ALA A 198 -4.68 15.04 5.91
CA ALA A 198 -4.15 15.19 4.54
C ALA A 198 -2.61 15.17 4.50
N ALA A 199 -1.95 15.85 5.45
CA ALA A 199 -0.49 15.82 5.60
C ALA A 199 0.04 14.42 5.95
N ARG A 200 -0.79 13.54 6.53
CA ARG A 200 -0.44 12.12 6.78
C ARG A 200 -0.56 11.25 5.53
N ASP A 201 -1.38 11.67 4.57
CA ASP A 201 -1.45 11.06 3.23
C ASP A 201 -0.32 11.59 2.31
N ASP A 202 0.14 12.84 2.51
CA ASP A 202 1.29 13.43 1.80
C ASP A 202 2.66 12.96 2.38
N ALA A 203 2.79 12.79 3.70
CA ALA A 203 3.99 12.23 4.34
C ALA A 203 4.17 10.73 4.09
N LYS A 204 3.10 10.00 3.72
CA LYS A 204 3.23 8.66 3.11
C LYS A 204 3.88 8.72 1.72
N GLY A 205 3.77 9.85 1.02
CA GLY A 205 4.46 10.13 -0.25
C GLY A 205 5.94 10.48 -0.08
N GLU A 206 6.33 11.14 1.01
CA GLU A 206 7.73 11.56 1.24
C GLU A 206 8.58 10.53 2.00
N MET A 207 8.01 9.66 2.84
CA MET A 207 8.76 8.55 3.46
C MET A 207 9.07 7.36 2.52
N SER A 208 8.56 7.36 1.29
CA SER A 208 8.99 6.41 0.23
C SER A 208 10.31 6.84 -0.45
N HIS A 209 10.84 8.02 -0.12
CA HIS A 209 12.07 8.59 -0.72
C HIS A 209 13.33 8.46 0.14
N ALA A 210 13.25 7.80 1.29
CA ALA A 210 14.40 7.47 2.09
C ALA A 210 14.26 6.03 2.58
N GLU A 211 14.71 5.08 1.76
CA GLU A 211 15.47 3.90 2.17
C GLU A 211 15.84 3.01 0.97
#